data_AF-A0A3P8PSD9-F1
#
_entry.id   AF-A0A3P8PSD9-F1
#
_cell.length_a   1.000
_cell.length_b   1.000
_cell.length_c   1.000
_cell.angle_alpha   90.00
_cell.angle_beta   90.00
_cell.angle_gamma   90.00
#
_symmetry.space_group_name_H-M   'P 1'
#
loop_
_entity.id
_entity.type
_entity.pdbx_description
1 polymer ?
#
loop_
_entity_poly.entity_id
_entity_poly.type
_entity_poly.pdbx_seq_one_letter_code
_entity_poly.pdbx_strand_id
1 'polypeptide(L)'
;MGPQEKTFASSKPQQAMIRVISCDPYITKTIQSELERILQKHLIKREVDVQEFSALEPMELEAVQAKIRVFGISLEHKKHQQNAGNTVRPEARAQTGSGKDVYVLEGLKEDVLSVTELIGRATQEALFKDFQDKEEAITALNVQWSLKGINGAWQEVSLRDNYMLEYAHTRDKIFVDIDAPDGSRVTVNLKTQEATNGVTGMTYKLKRIESGALEMPVKWDPMQEELFMKVELQPTSQEYREIAQGFLKTAKFNICKIERVQNLYLWNAYSVCKQRIFAKNGQAELGEKTLYHGTTAESCQCIERDRFDRGHAGKHAAKYGKGVYFAVNAAYSANGFSPADKSGLKRMYVVRVLTGRYTVGKSSMISPPPRGSDPTDCYDSLVDNQQQPSMFVIFHDDQAYPEYLITFK
;
A
#
# COMPACT_ATOMS: atom_id res chain seq x y z
N MET A 1 -14.72 2.82 -9.58
CA MET A 1 -14.89 1.52 -10.26
C MET A 1 -13.80 0.62 -9.72
N GLY A 2 -14.13 -0.58 -9.24
CA GLY A 2 -13.10 -1.50 -8.75
C GLY A 2 -12.16 -1.91 -9.88
N PRO A 3 -10.89 -2.28 -9.59
CA PRO A 3 -10.05 -2.91 -10.60
C PRO A 3 -10.76 -4.17 -11.08
N GLN A 4 -11.15 -4.21 -12.35
CA GLN A 4 -11.57 -5.45 -12.98
C GLN A 4 -10.40 -6.41 -12.89
N GLU A 5 -10.58 -7.56 -12.22
CA GLU A 5 -9.63 -8.66 -12.28
C GLU A 5 -9.45 -9.05 -13.75
N LYS A 6 -8.32 -8.65 -14.34
CA LYS A 6 -7.94 -8.99 -15.71
C LYS A 6 -7.65 -10.49 -15.74
N THR A 7 -8.69 -11.29 -15.93
CA THR A 7 -8.59 -12.75 -15.85
C THR A 7 -7.98 -13.26 -17.15
N PHE A 8 -6.77 -13.81 -17.11
CA PHE A 8 -6.14 -14.40 -18.29
C PHE A 8 -6.83 -15.71 -18.67
N ALA A 9 -7.12 -15.89 -19.96
CA ALA A 9 -7.57 -17.18 -20.47
C ALA A 9 -6.42 -18.18 -20.42
N SER A 10 -6.63 -19.30 -19.75
CA SER A 10 -5.64 -20.38 -19.71
C SER A 10 -5.37 -20.89 -21.13
N SER A 11 -4.11 -20.88 -21.55
CA SER A 11 -3.69 -21.41 -22.84
C SER A 11 -2.77 -22.61 -22.64
N LYS A 12 -3.18 -23.77 -23.16
CA LYS A 12 -2.34 -24.97 -23.23
C LYS A 12 -1.30 -24.80 -24.35
N PRO A 13 -0.09 -25.35 -24.21
CA PRO A 13 0.93 -25.20 -25.24
C PRO A 13 0.47 -25.89 -26.53
N GLN A 14 0.78 -25.31 -27.68
CA GLN A 14 0.79 -26.08 -28.93
C GLN A 14 1.90 -27.12 -28.82
N GLN A 15 1.55 -28.39 -29.00
CA GLN A 15 2.53 -29.47 -28.96
C GLN A 15 3.58 -29.22 -30.05
N ALA A 16 4.85 -29.11 -29.66
CA ALA A 16 5.94 -28.91 -30.61
C ALA A 16 5.93 -30.07 -31.62
N MET A 17 5.58 -29.77 -32.87
CA MET A 17 5.50 -30.76 -33.94
C MET A 17 6.89 -30.96 -34.54
N ILE A 18 7.63 -31.93 -34.01
CA ILE A 18 8.94 -32.32 -34.56
C ILE A 18 8.69 -33.29 -35.72
N ARG A 19 8.89 -32.83 -36.96
CA ARG A 19 8.87 -33.70 -38.14
C ARG A 19 10.30 -34.08 -38.53
N VAL A 20 10.62 -35.35 -38.38
CA VAL A 20 11.87 -35.94 -38.87
C VAL A 20 11.59 -36.59 -40.22
N ILE A 21 12.40 -36.29 -41.24
CA ILE A 21 12.31 -36.91 -42.57
C ILE A 21 13.54 -37.78 -42.78
N SER A 22 13.35 -39.10 -42.89
CA SER A 22 14.42 -40.06 -43.17
C SER A 22 13.88 -41.22 -44.01
N CYS A 23 14.77 -41.90 -44.73
CA CYS A 23 14.45 -43.09 -45.53
C CYS A 23 14.21 -44.34 -44.66
N ASP A 24 14.52 -44.28 -43.36
CA ASP A 24 14.36 -45.37 -42.41
C ASP A 24 13.33 -44.97 -41.30
N PRO A 25 12.19 -45.68 -41.21
CA PRO A 25 11.17 -45.44 -40.19
C PRO A 25 11.64 -45.62 -38.74
N TYR A 26 12.58 -46.53 -38.48
CA TYR A 26 13.16 -46.77 -37.15
C TYR A 26 14.09 -45.63 -36.73
N ILE A 27 14.93 -45.15 -37.65
CA ILE A 27 15.78 -43.97 -37.42
C ILE A 27 14.91 -42.73 -37.17
N THR A 28 13.84 -42.56 -37.96
CA THR A 28 12.88 -41.46 -37.81
C THR A 28 12.30 -41.40 -36.40
N LYS A 29 11.79 -42.54 -35.90
CA LYS A 29 11.18 -42.63 -34.56
C LYS A 29 12.19 -42.39 -33.43
N THR A 30 13.40 -42.93 -33.57
CA THR A 30 14.48 -42.78 -32.57
C THR A 30 14.93 -41.33 -32.46
N ILE A 31 15.19 -40.66 -33.60
CA ILE A 31 15.58 -39.25 -33.62
C ILE A 31 14.46 -38.36 -33.09
N GLN A 32 13.21 -38.61 -33.50
CA GLN A 32 12.07 -37.85 -33.00
C GLN A 32 11.96 -37.94 -31.47
N SER A 33 12.04 -39.14 -30.91
CA SER A 33 11.95 -39.36 -29.45
C SER A 33 13.08 -38.67 -28.70
N GLU A 34 14.30 -38.67 -29.26
CA GLU A 34 15.46 -38.03 -28.65
C GLU A 34 15.36 -36.50 -28.70
N LEU A 35 14.88 -35.93 -29.82
CA LEU A 35 14.63 -34.50 -29.95
C LEU A 35 13.51 -34.03 -29.01
N GLU A 36 12.43 -34.80 -28.87
CA GLU A 36 11.37 -34.53 -27.90
C GLU A 36 11.92 -34.54 -26.46
N ARG A 37 12.77 -35.52 -26.13
CA ARG A 37 13.44 -35.59 -24.82
C ARG A 37 14.37 -34.41 -24.56
N ILE A 38 15.11 -33.95 -25.57
CA ILE A 38 15.97 -32.77 -25.48
C ILE A 38 15.11 -31.52 -25.26
N LEU A 39 14.04 -31.35 -26.02
CA LEU A 39 13.13 -30.20 -25.90
C LEU A 39 12.50 -30.15 -24.50
N GLN A 40 12.04 -31.29 -23.98
CA GLN A 40 11.47 -31.38 -22.63
C GLN A 40 12.43 -30.93 -21.52
N LYS A 41 13.75 -31.14 -21.70
CA LYS A 41 14.77 -30.69 -20.74
C LYS A 41 15.01 -29.19 -20.74
N HIS A 42 14.60 -28.48 -21.79
CA HIS A 42 14.79 -27.03 -21.93
C HIS A 42 13.52 -26.25 -21.54
N LEU A 43 12.42 -26.95 -21.24
CA LEU A 43 11.21 -26.34 -20.71
C LEU A 43 11.38 -26.01 -19.23
N ILE A 44 10.98 -24.80 -18.85
CA ILE A 44 10.95 -24.35 -17.47
C ILE A 44 9.52 -23.97 -17.08
N LYS A 45 9.25 -23.95 -15.78
CA LYS A 45 8.04 -23.38 -15.20
C LYS A 45 8.43 -22.21 -14.29
N ARG A 46 7.73 -21.10 -14.41
CA ARG A 46 7.86 -19.94 -13.52
C ARG A 46 6.50 -19.52 -13.01
N GLU A 47 6.41 -19.31 -11.70
CA GLU A 47 5.23 -18.74 -11.07
C GLU A 47 5.42 -17.21 -10.94
N VAL A 48 4.39 -16.47 -11.29
CA VAL A 48 4.32 -15.01 -11.20
C VAL A 48 3.04 -14.66 -10.44
N ASP A 49 3.13 -13.72 -9.50
CA ASP A 49 1.97 -13.33 -8.69
C ASP A 49 0.91 -12.63 -9.56
N VAL A 50 -0.38 -12.90 -9.32
CA VAL A 50 -1.48 -12.24 -10.03
C VAL A 50 -1.43 -10.71 -9.86
N GLN A 51 -0.88 -10.22 -8.75
CA GLN A 51 -0.70 -8.78 -8.52
C GLN A 51 0.32 -8.16 -9.49
N GLU A 52 1.38 -8.89 -9.88
CA GLU A 52 2.36 -8.40 -10.86
C GLU A 52 1.72 -8.23 -12.24
N PHE A 53 0.83 -9.14 -12.63
CA PHE A 53 0.05 -8.98 -13.86
C PHE A 53 -0.99 -7.85 -13.78
N SER A 54 -1.49 -7.57 -12.58
CA SER A 54 -2.44 -6.47 -12.34
C SER A 54 -1.77 -5.10 -12.43
N ALA A 55 -0.45 -5.04 -12.23
CA ALA A 55 0.36 -3.83 -12.39
C ALA A 55 0.58 -3.44 -13.86
N LEU A 56 0.30 -4.33 -14.83
CA LEU A 56 0.49 -4.04 -16.25
C LEU A 56 -0.56 -3.06 -16.79
N GLU A 57 -0.08 -1.99 -17.42
CA GLU A 57 -0.90 -1.08 -18.23
C GLU A 57 -1.41 -1.80 -19.51
N PRO A 58 -2.47 -1.30 -20.18
CA PRO A 58 -3.05 -1.97 -21.35
C PRO A 58 -2.04 -2.34 -22.45
N MET A 59 -1.08 -1.45 -22.75
CA MET A 59 -0.07 -1.69 -23.79
C MET A 59 0.95 -2.76 -23.38
N GLU A 60 1.37 -2.76 -22.12
CA GLU A 60 2.31 -3.76 -21.58
C GLU A 60 1.65 -5.13 -21.52
N LEU A 61 0.38 -5.15 -21.11
CA LEU A 61 -0.43 -6.35 -21.11
C LEU A 61 -0.56 -6.95 -22.52
N GLU A 62 -0.84 -6.12 -23.53
CA GLU A 62 -0.88 -6.57 -24.93
C GLU A 62 0.48 -7.10 -25.40
N ALA A 63 1.57 -6.44 -25.03
CA ALA A 63 2.93 -6.87 -25.37
C ALA A 63 3.28 -8.24 -24.73
N VAL A 64 2.95 -8.42 -23.45
CA VAL A 64 3.10 -9.69 -22.73
C VAL A 64 2.26 -10.78 -23.37
N GLN A 65 0.99 -10.53 -23.65
CA GLN A 65 0.11 -11.49 -24.31
C GLN A 65 0.58 -11.84 -25.73
N ALA A 66 1.08 -10.86 -26.48
CA ALA A 66 1.65 -11.10 -27.81
C ALA A 66 2.89 -12.00 -27.74
N LYS A 67 3.81 -11.74 -26.81
CA LYS A 67 5.00 -12.60 -26.60
C LYS A 67 4.62 -14.01 -26.17
N ILE A 68 3.68 -14.17 -25.23
CA ILE A 68 3.18 -15.49 -24.81
C ILE A 68 2.65 -16.27 -26.02
N ARG A 69 1.86 -15.63 -26.89
CA ARG A 69 1.34 -16.24 -28.11
C ARG A 69 2.43 -16.59 -29.11
N VAL A 70 3.35 -15.66 -29.38
CA VAL A 70 4.44 -15.85 -30.38
C VAL A 70 5.40 -16.96 -29.95
N PHE A 71 5.74 -17.03 -28.67
CA PHE A 71 6.67 -18.03 -28.13
C PHE A 71 5.98 -19.36 -27.76
N GLY A 72 4.66 -19.47 -27.91
CA GLY A 72 3.93 -20.68 -27.55
C GLY A 72 4.01 -21.03 -26.07
N ILE A 73 4.20 -20.03 -25.20
CA ILE A 73 4.26 -20.21 -23.75
C ILE A 73 2.87 -20.59 -23.25
N SER A 74 2.79 -21.62 -22.42
CA SER A 74 1.57 -21.95 -21.71
C SER A 74 1.41 -21.05 -20.50
N LEU A 75 0.19 -20.56 -20.30
CA LEU A 75 -0.21 -19.74 -19.16
C LEU A 75 -1.34 -20.45 -18.41
N GLU A 76 -1.06 -20.87 -17.18
CA GLU A 76 -2.03 -21.52 -16.31
C GLU A 76 -2.26 -20.69 -15.06
N HIS A 77 -3.52 -20.37 -14.77
CA HIS A 77 -3.92 -19.77 -13.50
C HIS A 77 -4.02 -20.87 -12.44
N LYS A 78 -3.23 -20.76 -11.35
CA LYS A 78 -3.26 -21.73 -10.24
C LYS A 78 -3.56 -21.03 -8.93
N LYS A 79 -4.64 -21.49 -8.30
CA LYS A 79 -4.96 -21.19 -6.89
C LYS A 79 -4.33 -22.26 -6.02
N HIS A 80 -3.33 -21.90 -5.23
CA HIS A 80 -2.67 -22.86 -4.33
C HIS A 80 -3.60 -23.20 -3.15
N GLN A 81 -4.42 -24.24 -3.27
CA GLN A 81 -5.11 -24.82 -2.12
C GLN A 81 -4.11 -25.65 -1.32
N GLN A 82 -3.81 -25.26 -0.08
CA GLN A 82 -3.07 -26.13 0.84
C GLN A 82 -3.88 -27.40 1.09
N ASN A 83 -3.44 -28.53 0.54
CA ASN A 83 -3.98 -29.84 0.87
C ASN A 83 -3.57 -30.19 2.31
N ALA A 84 -4.48 -29.99 3.26
CA ALA A 84 -4.43 -30.67 4.55
C ALA A 84 -4.55 -32.18 4.29
N GLY A 85 -3.52 -32.94 4.67
CA GLY A 85 -3.53 -34.40 4.59
C GLY A 85 -4.71 -34.99 5.35
N ASN A 86 -5.42 -35.91 4.70
CA ASN A 86 -6.56 -36.62 5.25
C ASN A 86 -6.20 -37.42 6.51
N THR A 87 -6.76 -37.03 7.66
CA THR A 87 -7.24 -37.96 8.69
C THR A 87 -8.57 -37.42 9.25
N VAL A 88 -9.49 -38.34 9.52
CA VAL A 88 -10.96 -38.14 9.53
C VAL A 88 -11.50 -37.56 10.84
N ARG A 89 -12.34 -36.51 10.77
CA ARG A 89 -13.76 -36.45 11.23
C ARG A 89 -14.41 -35.08 10.92
N PRO A 90 -15.73 -35.03 10.68
CA PRO A 90 -16.37 -33.88 10.05
C PRO A 90 -16.94 -32.92 11.09
N GLU A 91 -16.55 -31.65 11.05
CA GLU A 91 -17.39 -30.50 11.39
C GLU A 91 -16.66 -29.19 11.06
N ALA A 92 -17.39 -28.24 10.48
CA ALA A 92 -16.99 -26.87 10.11
C ALA A 92 -15.94 -26.70 8.97
N ARG A 93 -16.40 -26.84 7.72
CA ARG A 93 -15.70 -26.29 6.54
C ARG A 93 -16.43 -25.04 6.00
N ALA A 94 -15.87 -23.89 6.32
CA ALA A 94 -15.80 -22.74 5.41
C ALA A 94 -14.43 -22.07 5.61
N GLN A 95 -13.37 -22.87 5.42
CA GLN A 95 -12.00 -22.39 5.30
C GLN A 95 -11.80 -21.96 3.84
N THR A 96 -11.93 -20.66 3.55
CA THR A 96 -11.30 -20.08 2.38
C THR A 96 -9.86 -19.74 2.76
N GLY A 97 -8.98 -20.73 2.60
CA GLY A 97 -7.54 -20.49 2.61
C GLY A 97 -7.22 -19.44 1.55
N SER A 98 -6.53 -18.38 1.94
CA SER A 98 -5.84 -17.49 1.01
C SER A 98 -4.70 -18.31 0.39
N GLY A 99 -5.04 -19.09 -0.62
CA GLY A 99 -4.07 -19.65 -1.53
C GLY A 99 -3.41 -18.49 -2.25
N LYS A 100 -2.08 -18.50 -2.32
CA LYS A 100 -1.35 -17.60 -3.21
C LYS A 100 -1.88 -17.85 -4.63
N ASP A 101 -2.43 -16.81 -5.24
CA ASP A 101 -2.98 -16.90 -6.59
C ASP A 101 -1.87 -16.53 -7.57
N VAL A 102 -1.51 -17.46 -8.45
CA VAL A 102 -0.34 -17.31 -9.33
C VAL A 102 -0.67 -17.68 -10.76
N TYR A 103 0.03 -17.05 -11.70
CA TYR A 103 0.12 -17.50 -13.07
C TYR A 103 1.39 -18.33 -13.25
N VAL A 104 1.24 -19.53 -13.80
CA VAL A 104 2.34 -20.42 -14.14
C VAL A 104 2.62 -20.30 -15.63
N LEU A 105 3.79 -19.78 -15.96
CA LEU A 105 4.34 -19.71 -17.30
C LEU A 105 5.19 -20.95 -17.55
N GLU A 106 4.87 -21.71 -18.59
CA GLU A 106 5.62 -22.90 -19.00
C GLU A 106 6.02 -22.82 -20.48
N GLY A 107 7.31 -22.96 -20.76
CA GLY A 107 7.87 -22.78 -22.10
C GLY A 107 9.39 -22.92 -22.11
N LEU A 108 10.02 -22.62 -23.24
CA LEU A 108 11.48 -22.61 -23.34
C LEU A 108 12.08 -21.56 -22.40
N LYS A 109 13.24 -21.90 -21.82
CA LYS A 109 13.91 -21.07 -20.81
C LYS A 109 14.02 -19.59 -21.18
N GLU A 110 14.60 -19.27 -22.33
CA GLU A 110 14.84 -17.88 -22.75
C GLU A 110 13.53 -17.10 -23.00
N ASP A 111 12.53 -17.77 -23.55
CA ASP A 111 11.23 -17.16 -23.86
C ASP A 111 10.44 -16.83 -22.59
N VAL A 112 10.39 -17.79 -21.65
CA VAL A 112 9.76 -17.58 -20.34
C VAL A 112 10.48 -16.48 -19.57
N LEU A 113 11.82 -16.47 -19.57
CA LEU A 113 12.61 -15.42 -18.93
C LEU A 113 12.31 -14.04 -19.54
N SER A 114 12.25 -13.93 -20.88
CA SER A 114 11.91 -12.67 -21.57
C SER A 114 10.54 -12.13 -21.17
N VAL A 115 9.53 -12.99 -21.00
CA VAL A 115 8.20 -12.57 -20.54
C VAL A 115 8.24 -12.13 -19.09
N THR A 116 8.89 -12.90 -18.21
CA THR A 116 8.99 -12.53 -16.78
C THR A 116 9.78 -11.25 -16.54
N GLU A 117 10.80 -10.96 -17.35
CA GLU A 117 11.56 -9.71 -17.27
C GLU A 117 10.69 -8.50 -17.62
N LEU A 118 9.84 -8.62 -18.63
CA LEU A 118 8.92 -7.56 -19.03
C LEU A 118 7.91 -7.25 -17.92
N ILE A 119 7.33 -8.30 -17.31
CA ILE A 119 6.41 -8.16 -16.17
C ILE A 119 7.12 -7.53 -14.97
N GLY A 120 8.34 -7.99 -14.66
CA GLY A 120 9.13 -7.45 -13.56
C GLY A 120 9.47 -5.98 -13.75
N ARG A 121 9.83 -5.56 -14.97
CA ARG A 121 10.11 -4.16 -15.32
C ARG A 121 8.88 -3.28 -15.13
N ALA A 122 7.74 -3.66 -15.70
CA ALA A 122 6.48 -2.92 -15.56
C ALA A 122 6.05 -2.79 -14.09
N THR A 123 6.19 -3.87 -13.32
CA THR A 123 5.90 -3.86 -11.87
C THR A 123 6.82 -2.89 -11.13
N GLN A 124 8.11 -2.89 -11.45
CA GLN A 124 9.08 -1.97 -10.84
C GLN A 124 8.80 -0.51 -11.22
N GLU A 125 8.44 -0.23 -12.48
CA GLU A 125 8.05 1.10 -12.95
C GLU A 125 6.77 1.59 -12.26
N ALA A 126 5.76 0.74 -12.11
CA ALA A 126 4.53 1.05 -11.40
C ALA A 126 4.78 1.36 -9.90
N LEU A 127 5.66 0.59 -9.25
CA LEU A 127 6.07 0.85 -7.86
C LEU A 127 6.83 2.18 -7.72
N PHE A 128 7.75 2.46 -8.65
CA PHE A 128 8.51 3.72 -8.65
C PHE A 128 7.58 4.92 -8.87
N LYS A 129 6.61 4.79 -9.78
CA LYS A 129 5.62 5.82 -10.03
C LYS A 129 4.71 6.06 -8.82
N ASP A 130 4.20 5.01 -8.19
CA ASP A 130 3.39 5.15 -6.96
C ASP A 130 4.18 5.84 -5.84
N PHE A 131 5.45 5.51 -5.69
CA PHE A 131 6.35 6.19 -4.76
C PHE A 131 6.52 7.67 -5.11
N GLN A 132 6.76 7.98 -6.38
CA GLN A 132 6.92 9.35 -6.85
C GLN A 132 5.62 10.17 -6.68
N ASP A 133 4.46 9.64 -7.04
CA ASP A 133 3.17 10.30 -6.87
C ASP A 133 2.90 10.64 -5.40
N LYS A 134 3.33 9.78 -4.47
CA LYS A 134 3.26 10.01 -3.02
C LYS A 134 4.21 11.13 -2.55
N GLU A 135 5.44 11.16 -3.04
CA GLU A 135 6.41 12.24 -2.75
C GLU A 135 5.92 13.61 -3.26
N GLU A 136 5.39 13.64 -4.47
CA GLU A 136 4.83 14.83 -5.09
C GLU A 136 3.64 15.38 -4.30
N ALA A 137 2.71 14.49 -3.90
CA ALA A 137 1.59 14.84 -3.06
C ALA A 137 2.03 15.36 -1.68
N ILE A 138 2.99 14.70 -1.01
CA ILE A 138 3.51 15.14 0.29
C ILE A 138 4.16 16.50 0.21
N THR A 139 4.95 16.73 -0.83
CA THR A 139 5.63 18.00 -0.99
C THR A 139 4.61 19.13 -1.11
N ALA A 140 3.54 18.93 -1.87
CA ALA A 140 2.45 19.90 -2.01
C ALA A 140 1.68 20.16 -0.70
N LEU A 141 1.68 19.23 0.25
CA LEU A 141 1.10 19.45 1.58
C LEU A 141 1.94 20.36 2.46
N ASN A 142 3.27 20.32 2.29
CA ASN A 142 4.21 21.11 3.10
C ASN A 142 4.54 22.46 2.47
N VAL A 143 4.71 22.47 1.16
CA VAL A 143 5.17 23.62 0.39
C VAL A 143 4.38 23.70 -0.90
N GLN A 144 3.80 24.86 -1.16
CA GLN A 144 3.18 25.15 -2.44
C GLN A 144 3.92 26.27 -3.16
N TRP A 145 4.39 25.95 -4.36
CA TRP A 145 4.92 26.90 -5.31
C TRP A 145 3.80 27.41 -6.23
N SER A 146 3.89 28.67 -6.62
CA SER A 146 2.92 29.30 -7.50
C SER A 146 3.60 30.24 -8.48
N LEU A 147 3.04 30.34 -9.68
CA LEU A 147 3.42 31.29 -10.71
C LEU A 147 2.37 32.38 -10.86
N LYS A 148 2.82 33.60 -11.14
CA LYS A 148 1.97 34.73 -11.51
C LYS A 148 2.46 35.33 -12.81
N GLY A 149 1.67 35.13 -13.86
CA GLY A 149 1.89 35.72 -15.17
C GLY A 149 1.29 37.12 -15.28
N ILE A 150 1.14 37.57 -16.53
CA ILE A 150 0.67 38.91 -16.90
C ILE A 150 -0.80 39.15 -16.50
N ASN A 151 -1.60 38.07 -16.43
CA ASN A 151 -3.00 38.11 -16.00
C ASN A 151 -3.18 38.49 -14.51
N GLY A 152 -2.08 38.53 -13.74
CA GLY A 152 -2.05 39.03 -12.38
C GLY A 152 -2.52 38.04 -11.30
N ALA A 153 -3.02 36.86 -11.67
CA ALA A 153 -3.46 35.83 -10.72
C ALA A 153 -2.31 34.89 -10.35
N TRP A 154 -2.25 34.50 -9.08
CA TRP A 154 -1.39 33.39 -8.65
C TRP A 154 -2.05 32.08 -9.01
N GLN A 155 -1.30 31.19 -9.63
CA GLN A 155 -1.73 29.85 -9.99
C GLN A 155 -0.73 28.84 -9.45
N GLU A 156 -1.23 27.82 -8.79
CA GLU A 156 -0.44 26.72 -8.27
C GLU A 156 0.17 25.93 -9.44
N VAL A 157 1.43 25.55 -9.30
CA VAL A 157 2.07 24.64 -10.25
C VAL A 157 1.58 23.20 -10.01
N SER A 158 1.77 22.31 -10.97
CA SER A 158 1.39 20.90 -10.83
C SER A 158 2.12 20.23 -9.64
N LEU A 159 1.59 19.12 -9.12
CA LEU A 159 2.25 18.37 -8.02
C LEU A 159 3.70 17.99 -8.37
N ARG A 160 3.91 17.54 -9.61
CA ARG A 160 5.22 17.20 -10.16
C ARG A 160 6.16 18.39 -10.20
N ASP A 161 5.71 19.52 -10.74
CA ASP A 161 6.55 20.71 -10.85
C ASP A 161 6.81 21.34 -9.47
N ASN A 162 5.84 21.23 -8.55
CA ASN A 162 5.98 21.65 -7.16
C ASN A 162 7.09 20.86 -6.46
N TYR A 163 7.08 19.53 -6.60
CA TYR A 163 8.15 18.66 -6.11
C TYR A 163 9.51 19.00 -6.73
N MET A 164 9.56 19.18 -8.05
CA MET A 164 10.80 19.50 -8.76
C MET A 164 11.40 20.83 -8.30
N LEU A 165 10.56 21.86 -8.09
CA LEU A 165 10.99 23.15 -7.55
C LEU A 165 11.52 23.03 -6.14
N GLU A 166 10.80 22.33 -5.26
CA GLU A 166 11.22 22.18 -3.87
C GLU A 166 12.50 21.34 -3.75
N TYR A 167 12.62 20.27 -4.51
CA TYR A 167 13.82 19.46 -4.59
C TYR A 167 15.03 20.23 -5.11
N ALA A 168 14.82 21.14 -6.07
CA ALA A 168 15.87 22.02 -6.57
C ALA A 168 16.25 23.10 -5.54
N HIS A 169 15.25 23.67 -4.85
CA HIS A 169 15.44 24.67 -3.81
C HIS A 169 16.25 24.14 -2.63
N THR A 170 15.88 22.97 -2.11
CA THR A 170 16.56 22.32 -0.97
C THR A 170 18.00 21.91 -1.25
N ARG A 171 18.39 21.84 -2.53
CA ARG A 171 19.75 21.51 -2.99
C ARG A 171 20.50 22.71 -3.57
N ASP A 172 20.03 23.93 -3.31
CA ASP A 172 20.64 25.18 -3.78
C ASP A 172 20.87 25.24 -5.30
N LYS A 173 20.01 24.57 -6.09
CA LYS A 173 20.06 24.69 -7.55
C LYS A 173 19.61 26.10 -7.96
N ILE A 174 20.20 26.59 -9.05
CA ILE A 174 19.89 27.93 -9.56
C ILE A 174 18.72 27.87 -10.55
N PHE A 175 18.75 26.90 -11.47
CA PHE A 175 17.78 26.78 -12.54
C PHE A 175 17.02 25.45 -12.47
N VAL A 176 15.73 25.49 -12.79
CA VAL A 176 14.89 24.32 -12.97
C VAL A 176 13.91 24.56 -14.12
N ASP A 177 13.69 23.56 -14.96
CA ASP A 177 12.65 23.61 -15.99
C ASP A 177 11.36 22.98 -15.44
N ILE A 178 10.23 23.66 -15.66
CA ILE A 178 8.90 23.19 -15.29
C ILE A 178 7.89 23.48 -16.40
N ASP A 179 6.73 22.85 -16.31
CA ASP A 179 5.56 23.22 -17.09
C ASP A 179 4.71 24.23 -16.29
N ALA A 180 4.52 25.42 -16.85
CA ALA A 180 3.65 26.43 -16.27
C ALA A 180 2.17 25.98 -16.33
N PRO A 181 1.26 26.56 -15.52
CA PRO A 181 -0.16 26.20 -15.53
C PRO A 181 -0.87 26.35 -16.89
N ASP A 182 -0.33 27.15 -17.80
CA ASP A 182 -0.81 27.29 -19.18
C ASP A 182 -0.29 26.21 -20.14
N GLY A 183 0.49 25.25 -19.63
CA GLY A 183 1.12 24.16 -20.37
C GLY A 183 2.42 24.56 -21.08
N SER A 184 2.89 25.80 -20.94
CA SER A 184 4.14 26.24 -21.55
C SER A 184 5.35 25.89 -20.70
N ARG A 185 6.44 25.47 -21.37
CA ARG A 185 7.69 25.13 -20.67
C ARG A 185 8.47 26.39 -20.33
N VAL A 186 8.81 26.54 -19.06
CA VAL A 186 9.53 27.72 -18.53
C VAL A 186 10.75 27.29 -17.73
N THR A 187 11.81 28.10 -17.81
CA THR A 187 13.00 27.93 -16.96
C THR A 187 12.91 28.89 -15.79
N VAL A 188 12.84 28.33 -14.59
CA VAL A 188 12.80 29.04 -13.31
C VAL A 188 14.22 29.35 -12.87
N ASN A 189 14.44 30.59 -12.43
CA ASN A 189 15.60 31.00 -11.66
C ASN A 189 15.21 31.17 -10.19
N LEU A 190 15.67 30.23 -9.36
CA LEU A 190 15.32 30.16 -7.94
C LEU A 190 15.95 31.30 -7.12
N LYS A 191 17.03 31.93 -7.62
CA LYS A 191 17.66 33.09 -6.95
C LYS A 191 16.90 34.38 -7.19
N THR A 192 16.37 34.59 -8.40
CA THR A 192 15.59 35.79 -8.73
C THR A 192 14.10 35.60 -8.46
N GLN A 193 13.65 34.37 -8.22
CA GLN A 193 12.23 34.01 -8.07
C GLN A 193 11.39 34.39 -9.29
N GLU A 194 11.93 34.13 -10.47
CA GLU A 194 11.26 34.39 -11.76
C GLU A 194 11.38 33.18 -12.68
N ALA A 195 10.39 32.97 -13.52
CA ALA A 195 10.42 31.99 -14.59
C ALA A 195 10.33 32.67 -15.95
N THR A 196 11.05 32.16 -16.94
CA THR A 196 11.04 32.72 -18.29
C THR A 196 10.72 31.65 -19.32
N ASN A 197 9.78 31.94 -20.21
CA ASN A 197 9.56 31.15 -21.40
C ASN A 197 10.62 31.51 -22.45
N GLY A 198 11.50 30.57 -22.80
CA GLY A 198 12.60 30.81 -23.74
C GLY A 198 12.17 31.09 -25.19
N VAL A 199 10.91 30.78 -25.55
CA VAL A 199 10.37 31.00 -26.91
C VAL A 199 9.67 32.35 -27.00
N THR A 200 8.80 32.68 -26.05
CA THR A 200 7.98 33.90 -26.10
C THR A 200 8.61 35.08 -25.36
N GLY A 201 9.61 34.83 -24.52
CA GLY A 201 10.20 35.83 -23.62
C GLY A 201 9.28 36.24 -22.47
N MET A 202 8.11 35.60 -22.31
CA MET A 202 7.19 35.88 -21.21
C MET A 202 7.83 35.50 -19.87
N THR A 203 7.67 36.39 -18.89
CA THR A 203 8.15 36.17 -17.52
C THR A 203 6.99 35.96 -16.54
N TYR A 204 7.27 35.14 -15.52
CA TYR A 204 6.35 34.81 -14.45
C TYR A 204 7.04 35.09 -13.12
N LYS A 205 6.31 35.66 -12.17
CA LYS A 205 6.80 35.75 -10.78
C LYS A 205 6.58 34.42 -10.08
N LEU A 206 7.54 34.02 -9.25
CA LEU A 206 7.48 32.80 -8.46
C LEU A 206 7.22 33.14 -6.98
N LYS A 207 6.40 32.32 -6.31
CA LYS A 207 6.18 32.40 -4.87
C LYS A 207 6.24 31.01 -4.27
N ARG A 208 6.96 30.88 -3.16
CA ARG A 208 6.98 29.70 -2.29
C ARG A 208 6.16 30.00 -1.04
N ILE A 209 5.24 29.10 -0.69
CA ILE A 209 4.45 29.18 0.54
C ILE A 209 4.70 27.91 1.32
N GLU A 210 5.27 28.03 2.52
CA GLU A 210 5.29 26.93 3.48
C GLU A 210 3.94 26.88 4.19
N SER A 211 3.27 25.74 4.12
CA SER A 211 1.99 25.54 4.77
C SER A 211 2.14 25.26 6.27
N GLY A 212 3.37 24.98 6.76
CA GLY A 212 3.63 24.62 8.16
C GLY A 212 2.77 23.45 8.68
N ALA A 213 2.11 22.74 7.77
CA ALA A 213 0.90 21.99 8.04
C ALA A 213 1.18 20.62 8.68
N LEU A 214 2.36 20.06 8.45
CA LEU A 214 2.73 18.73 8.91
C LEU A 214 3.94 18.84 9.84
N GLU A 215 3.68 19.23 11.09
CA GLU A 215 4.70 19.13 12.14
C GLU A 215 5.12 17.67 12.30
N MET A 216 6.42 17.41 12.14
CA MET A 216 7.01 16.11 12.41
C MET A 216 6.97 15.82 13.90
N PRO A 217 6.72 14.56 14.34
CA PRO A 217 6.71 14.25 15.76
C PRO A 217 8.08 14.52 16.37
N VAL A 218 8.14 15.40 17.37
CA VAL A 218 9.38 15.80 18.07
C VAL A 218 10.20 14.62 18.61
N LYS A 219 9.52 13.51 18.91
CA LYS A 219 10.12 12.29 19.46
C LYS A 219 10.76 11.36 18.42
N TRP A 220 10.66 11.65 17.13
CA TRP A 220 11.27 10.80 16.11
C TRP A 220 12.79 10.94 16.10
N ASP A 221 13.48 9.81 15.99
CA ASP A 221 14.92 9.75 15.74
C ASP A 221 15.20 10.19 14.29
N PRO A 222 16.38 10.78 14.01
CA PRO A 222 16.78 11.14 12.66
C PRO A 222 16.71 9.95 11.71
N MET A 223 15.95 10.08 10.62
CA MET A 223 15.73 8.98 9.68
C MET A 223 16.77 8.88 8.56
N GLN A 224 17.74 9.81 8.47
CA GLN A 224 18.85 9.76 7.51
C GLN A 224 18.40 9.58 6.05
N GLU A 225 17.39 10.34 5.61
CA GLU A 225 16.76 10.26 4.28
C GLU A 225 15.89 9.01 4.02
N GLU A 226 15.80 8.08 4.98
CA GLU A 226 14.81 7.00 4.92
C GLU A 226 13.40 7.51 5.23
N LEU A 227 12.40 6.89 4.62
CA LEU A 227 10.99 7.26 4.76
C LEU A 227 10.23 6.36 5.74
N PHE A 228 10.87 5.25 6.13
CA PHE A 228 10.36 4.29 7.10
C PHE A 228 11.49 3.77 8.01
N MET A 229 11.25 3.75 9.32
CA MET A 229 12.17 3.21 10.32
C MET A 229 11.37 2.66 11.51
N LYS A 230 11.90 1.61 12.14
CA LYS A 230 11.46 1.17 13.47
C LYS A 230 12.57 1.38 14.49
N VAL A 231 12.23 2.08 15.57
CA VAL A 231 13.16 2.38 16.66
C VAL A 231 12.76 1.56 17.87
N GLU A 232 13.60 0.59 18.26
CA GLU A 232 13.38 -0.16 19.50
C GLU A 232 13.61 0.74 20.71
N LEU A 233 12.58 0.87 21.55
CA LEU A 233 12.61 1.74 22.71
C LEU A 233 13.37 1.06 23.86
N GLN A 234 14.24 1.83 24.51
CA GLN A 234 14.94 1.37 25.70
C GLN A 234 13.93 1.18 26.86
N PRO A 235 13.95 0.05 27.58
CA PRO A 235 13.03 -0.20 28.70
C PRO A 235 13.09 0.84 29.82
N THR A 236 14.21 1.54 29.96
CA THR A 236 14.42 2.62 30.92
C THR A 236 13.84 3.97 30.48
N SER A 237 13.51 4.13 29.19
CA SER A 237 12.96 5.38 28.67
C SER A 237 11.58 5.67 29.26
N GLN A 238 11.22 6.96 29.33
CA GLN A 238 9.88 7.37 29.75
C GLN A 238 8.82 6.87 28.75
N GLU A 239 9.12 6.99 27.45
CA GLU A 239 8.25 6.56 26.36
C GLU A 239 7.91 5.07 26.44
N TYR A 240 8.91 4.20 26.64
CA TYR A 240 8.66 2.76 26.81
C TYR A 240 7.72 2.51 27.99
N ARG A 241 7.98 3.14 29.14
CA ARG A 241 7.21 2.92 30.38
C ARG A 241 5.75 3.33 30.23
N GLU A 242 5.48 4.44 29.55
CA GLU A 242 4.11 4.91 29.28
C GLU A 242 3.33 3.91 28.40
N ILE A 243 3.92 3.47 27.30
CA ILE A 243 3.29 2.51 26.38
C ILE A 243 3.11 1.14 27.06
N ALA A 244 4.12 0.66 27.78
CA ALA A 244 4.05 -0.57 28.55
C ALA A 244 2.96 -0.51 29.63
N GLN A 245 2.85 0.60 30.38
CA GLN A 245 1.84 0.76 31.41
C GLN A 245 0.42 0.75 30.82
N GLY A 246 0.21 1.43 29.68
CA GLY A 246 -1.07 1.41 28.95
C GLY A 246 -1.49 -0.01 28.57
N PHE A 247 -0.56 -0.78 28.01
CA PHE A 247 -0.78 -2.19 27.64
C PHE A 247 -1.13 -3.05 28.86
N LEU A 248 -0.26 -3.02 29.88
CA LEU A 248 -0.33 -3.89 31.08
C LEU A 248 -1.51 -3.57 32.00
N LYS A 249 -2.13 -2.40 31.84
CA LYS A 249 -3.36 -2.02 32.54
C LYS A 249 -4.46 -3.07 32.33
N THR A 250 -4.56 -3.63 31.14
CA THR A 250 -5.60 -4.61 30.81
C THR A 250 -5.06 -5.95 30.32
N ALA A 251 -3.94 -5.97 29.58
CA ALA A 251 -3.35 -7.19 29.06
C ALA A 251 -2.36 -7.80 30.08
N LYS A 252 -2.46 -9.12 30.32
CA LYS A 252 -1.61 -9.85 31.27
C LYS A 252 -0.60 -10.73 30.52
N PHE A 253 0.37 -10.09 29.89
CA PHE A 253 1.41 -10.73 29.09
C PHE A 253 2.79 -10.14 29.38
N ASN A 254 3.84 -10.85 28.97
CA ASN A 254 5.21 -10.36 29.07
C ASN A 254 5.59 -9.61 27.79
N ILE A 255 5.95 -8.33 27.92
CA ILE A 255 6.46 -7.53 26.79
C ILE A 255 7.89 -7.99 26.48
N CYS A 256 8.14 -8.35 25.23
CA CYS A 256 9.49 -8.66 24.73
C CYS A 256 10.19 -7.40 24.25
N LYS A 257 9.50 -6.56 23.47
CA LYS A 257 9.99 -5.26 23.01
C LYS A 257 8.85 -4.33 22.58
N ILE A 258 9.15 -3.05 22.54
CA ILE A 258 8.29 -1.99 21.99
C ILE A 258 9.11 -1.24 20.95
N GLU A 259 8.59 -1.15 19.73
CA GLU A 259 9.22 -0.43 18.64
C GLU A 259 8.33 0.77 18.28
N ARG A 260 8.90 1.98 18.24
CA ARG A 260 8.23 3.14 17.66
C ARG A 260 8.34 3.04 16.15
N VAL A 261 7.19 3.19 15.49
CA VAL A 261 7.12 3.23 14.04
C VAL A 261 7.30 4.69 13.61
N GLN A 262 8.20 4.92 12.67
CA GLN A 262 8.42 6.20 12.02
C GLN A 262 8.20 6.01 10.53
N ASN A 263 7.07 6.48 10.02
CA ASN A 263 6.71 6.36 8.61
C ASN A 263 6.20 7.72 8.15
N LEU A 264 6.98 8.39 7.32
CA LEU A 264 6.70 9.76 6.88
C LEU A 264 5.39 9.82 6.10
N TYR A 265 5.15 8.88 5.19
CA TYR A 265 3.93 8.84 4.38
C TYR A 265 2.67 8.68 5.23
N LEU A 266 2.68 7.70 6.12
CA LEU A 266 1.56 7.44 7.01
C LEU A 266 1.30 8.60 7.97
N TRP A 267 2.36 9.23 8.48
CA TRP A 267 2.22 10.40 9.36
C TRP A 267 1.61 11.59 8.63
N ASN A 268 2.03 11.84 7.40
CA ASN A 268 1.53 12.96 6.60
C ASN A 268 0.06 12.73 6.20
N ALA A 269 -0.29 11.54 5.73
CA ALA A 269 -1.68 11.17 5.42
C ALA A 269 -2.58 11.31 6.66
N TYR A 270 -2.12 10.81 7.81
CA TYR A 270 -2.80 10.97 9.09
C TYR A 270 -2.98 12.44 9.48
N SER A 271 -1.95 13.25 9.34
CA SER A 271 -1.95 14.66 9.71
C SER A 271 -2.88 15.51 8.83
N VAL A 272 -2.96 15.23 7.53
CA VAL A 272 -3.97 15.83 6.64
C VAL A 272 -5.37 15.40 7.04
N CYS A 273 -5.58 14.11 7.34
CA CYS A 273 -6.87 13.63 7.81
C CYS A 273 -7.28 14.29 9.14
N LYS A 274 -6.31 14.53 10.03
CA LYS A 274 -6.49 15.26 11.30
C LYS A 274 -6.97 16.68 11.04
N GLN A 275 -6.33 17.41 10.13
CA GLN A 275 -6.75 18.76 9.75
C GLN A 275 -8.16 18.79 9.13
N ARG A 276 -8.48 17.83 8.26
CA ARG A 276 -9.81 17.72 7.65
C ARG A 276 -10.90 17.50 8.70
N ILE A 277 -10.69 16.58 9.65
CA ILE A 277 -11.65 16.32 10.74
C ILE A 277 -11.72 17.52 11.68
N PHE A 278 -10.58 18.17 11.97
CA PHE A 278 -10.54 19.40 12.75
C PHE A 278 -11.34 20.53 12.10
N ALA A 279 -11.17 20.77 10.79
CA ALA A 279 -11.90 21.80 10.06
C ALA A 279 -13.42 21.52 10.05
N LYS A 280 -13.80 20.24 9.97
CA LYS A 280 -15.19 19.80 9.95
C LYS A 280 -15.87 19.87 11.32
N ASN A 281 -15.21 19.44 12.39
CA ASN A 281 -15.83 19.22 13.71
C ASN A 281 -15.31 20.18 14.80
N GLY A 282 -14.18 20.85 14.59
CA GLY A 282 -13.46 21.61 15.60
C GLY A 282 -12.64 20.76 16.57
N GLN A 283 -11.83 21.41 17.41
CA GLN A 283 -10.89 20.75 18.33
C GLN A 283 -11.57 19.79 19.31
N ALA A 284 -12.73 20.18 19.85
CA ALA A 284 -13.45 19.42 20.87
C ALA A 284 -13.93 18.05 20.35
N GLU A 285 -14.16 17.93 19.04
CA GLU A 285 -14.70 16.74 18.38
C GLU A 285 -13.71 16.12 17.38
N LEU A 286 -12.41 16.41 17.52
CA LEU A 286 -11.36 15.75 16.74
C LEU A 286 -11.24 14.26 17.08
N GLY A 287 -11.41 13.93 18.36
CA GLY A 287 -11.46 12.55 18.83
C GLY A 287 -10.16 11.76 18.61
N GLU A 288 -8.99 12.40 18.73
CA GLU A 288 -7.71 11.68 18.66
C GLU A 288 -7.55 10.77 19.90
N LYS A 289 -7.54 9.45 19.69
CA LYS A 289 -7.41 8.44 20.75
C LYS A 289 -6.26 7.49 20.48
N THR A 290 -5.59 7.09 21.55
CA THR A 290 -4.65 5.96 21.54
C THR A 290 -5.43 4.66 21.77
N LEU A 291 -5.46 3.78 20.76
CA LEU A 291 -6.22 2.52 20.77
C LEU A 291 -5.32 1.33 20.37
N TYR A 292 -5.84 0.11 20.47
CA TYR A 292 -5.08 -1.12 20.26
C TYR A 292 -5.60 -1.95 19.08
N HIS A 293 -4.69 -2.41 18.22
CA HIS A 293 -5.01 -3.28 17.08
C HIS A 293 -4.14 -4.55 17.10
N GLY A 294 -4.77 -5.70 17.35
CA GLY A 294 -4.10 -6.99 17.30
C GLY A 294 -4.02 -7.52 15.88
N THR A 295 -2.87 -8.09 15.50
CA THR A 295 -2.68 -8.61 14.14
C THR A 295 -1.65 -9.75 14.10
N THR A 296 -1.48 -10.37 12.93
CA THR A 296 -0.48 -11.43 12.70
C THR A 296 0.89 -10.84 12.39
N ALA A 297 1.94 -11.68 12.45
CA ALA A 297 3.29 -11.27 12.07
C ALA A 297 3.40 -10.84 10.61
N GLU A 298 2.70 -11.57 9.73
CA GLU A 298 2.69 -11.35 8.30
C GLU A 298 2.00 -10.02 7.95
N SER A 299 0.89 -9.72 8.61
CA SER A 299 0.16 -8.46 8.39
C SER A 299 0.90 -7.21 8.89
N CYS A 300 1.89 -7.36 9.79
CA CYS A 300 2.66 -6.21 10.27
C CYS A 300 3.43 -5.52 9.14
N GLN A 301 3.99 -6.27 8.20
CA GLN A 301 4.74 -5.71 7.06
C GLN A 301 3.86 -4.84 6.16
N CYS A 302 2.62 -5.25 5.93
CA CYS A 302 1.66 -4.46 5.15
C CYS A 302 1.22 -3.20 5.88
N ILE A 303 0.93 -3.30 7.19
CA ILE A 303 0.48 -2.15 8.00
C ILE A 303 1.58 -1.09 8.13
N GLU A 304 2.83 -1.52 8.34
CA GLU A 304 3.98 -0.62 8.53
C GLU A 304 4.38 0.13 7.26
N ARG A 305 4.30 -0.53 6.09
CA ARG A 305 4.73 0.05 4.82
C ARG A 305 3.60 0.80 4.12
N ASP A 306 2.39 0.26 4.20
CA ASP A 306 1.23 0.77 3.49
C ASP A 306 0.24 1.43 4.46
N ARG A 307 -0.86 0.76 4.84
CA ARG A 307 -1.90 1.33 5.72
C ARG A 307 -2.75 0.25 6.39
N PHE A 308 -3.59 0.65 7.33
CA PHE A 308 -4.66 -0.21 7.83
C PHE A 308 -5.71 -0.42 6.74
N ASP A 309 -5.54 -1.47 5.94
CA ASP A 309 -6.41 -1.72 4.79
C ASP A 309 -7.72 -2.42 5.18
N ARG A 310 -8.83 -1.72 4.94
CA ARG A 310 -10.20 -2.25 5.10
C ARG A 310 -10.54 -3.41 4.17
N GLY A 311 -9.77 -3.67 3.11
CA GLY A 311 -9.89 -4.87 2.27
C GLY A 311 -9.70 -6.17 3.07
N HIS A 312 -9.06 -6.07 4.24
CA HIS A 312 -8.91 -7.15 5.21
C HIS A 312 -10.00 -7.17 6.30
N ALA A 313 -10.91 -6.18 6.30
CA ALA A 313 -12.02 -6.10 7.25
C ALA A 313 -13.02 -7.23 7.02
N GLY A 314 -13.44 -7.89 8.10
CA GLY A 314 -14.44 -8.96 8.07
C GLY A 314 -13.88 -10.38 8.19
N LYS A 315 -12.55 -10.59 8.25
CA LYS A 315 -11.96 -11.88 8.67
C LYS A 315 -12.38 -12.28 10.09
N HIS A 316 -12.69 -11.29 10.92
CA HIS A 316 -13.29 -11.47 12.24
C HIS A 316 -14.57 -10.64 12.30
N ALA A 317 -15.72 -11.33 12.39
CA ALA A 317 -17.09 -10.80 12.46
C ALA A 317 -17.23 -9.27 12.51
N ALA A 318 -17.57 -8.65 11.36
CA ALA A 318 -17.78 -7.21 11.19
C ALA A 318 -19.10 -6.74 11.84
N LYS A 319 -19.26 -6.92 13.16
CA LYS A 319 -20.53 -6.70 13.87
C LYS A 319 -21.01 -5.25 13.84
N TYR A 320 -20.09 -4.29 13.84
CA TYR A 320 -20.38 -2.86 13.92
C TYR A 320 -20.03 -2.11 12.62
N GLY A 321 -19.84 -2.84 11.53
CA GLY A 321 -19.55 -2.30 10.20
C GLY A 321 -18.30 -2.91 9.56
N LYS A 322 -18.18 -2.78 8.24
CA LYS A 322 -17.09 -3.32 7.42
C LYS A 322 -15.93 -2.32 7.33
N GLY A 323 -15.32 -2.02 8.46
CA GLY A 323 -14.16 -1.14 8.59
C GLY A 323 -13.05 -1.76 9.44
N VAL A 324 -12.05 -0.95 9.79
CA VAL A 324 -10.92 -1.40 10.63
C VAL A 324 -11.25 -1.16 12.10
N TYR A 325 -11.03 -2.18 12.93
CA TYR A 325 -11.42 -2.20 14.34
C TYR A 325 -10.24 -1.86 15.25
N PHE A 326 -10.49 -1.02 16.25
CA PHE A 326 -9.54 -0.62 17.27
C PHE A 326 -10.17 -0.74 18.65
N ALA A 327 -9.52 -1.46 19.56
CA ALA A 327 -10.02 -1.68 20.91
C ALA A 327 -9.51 -0.60 21.87
N VAL A 328 -10.35 -0.20 22.83
CA VAL A 328 -9.94 0.68 23.94
C VAL A 328 -9.04 -0.06 24.92
N ASN A 329 -9.32 -1.34 25.17
CA ASN A 329 -8.56 -2.19 26.09
C ASN A 329 -7.65 -3.15 25.32
N ALA A 330 -6.34 -3.11 25.59
CA ALA A 330 -5.34 -3.99 25.00
C ALA A 330 -5.67 -5.48 25.15
N ALA A 331 -6.28 -5.88 26.27
CA ALA A 331 -6.67 -7.27 26.52
C ALA A 331 -7.53 -7.87 25.40
N TYR A 332 -8.44 -7.08 24.83
CA TYR A 332 -9.33 -7.55 23.77
C TYR A 332 -8.52 -7.96 22.52
N SER A 333 -7.66 -7.04 22.06
CA SER A 333 -6.77 -7.25 20.92
C SER A 333 -5.75 -8.36 21.17
N ALA A 334 -5.11 -8.35 22.35
CA ALA A 334 -4.07 -9.31 22.71
C ALA A 334 -4.58 -10.76 22.77
N ASN A 335 -5.78 -10.98 23.31
CA ASN A 335 -6.34 -12.33 23.48
C ASN A 335 -6.93 -12.87 22.17
N GLY A 336 -7.73 -12.07 21.47
CA GLY A 336 -8.54 -12.56 20.35
C GLY A 336 -7.95 -12.34 18.95
N PHE A 337 -7.05 -11.36 18.79
CA PHE A 337 -6.69 -10.83 17.47
C PHE A 337 -5.19 -10.77 17.20
N SER A 338 -4.35 -11.08 18.19
CA SER A 338 -2.90 -11.19 18.06
C SER A 338 -2.45 -12.66 18.14
N PRO A 339 -2.62 -13.50 17.11
CA PRO A 339 -2.16 -14.88 17.17
C PRO A 339 -0.64 -14.95 17.37
N ALA A 340 -0.18 -15.98 18.09
CA ALA A 340 1.24 -16.23 18.25
C ALA A 340 1.84 -16.78 16.95
N ASP A 341 3.04 -16.33 16.59
CA ASP A 341 3.80 -16.89 15.48
C ASP A 341 4.46 -18.24 15.85
N LYS A 342 5.26 -18.79 14.93
CA LYS A 342 6.00 -20.05 15.13
C LYS A 342 6.97 -20.01 16.32
N SER A 343 7.38 -18.82 16.76
CA SER A 343 8.26 -18.58 17.90
C SER A 343 7.49 -18.28 19.20
N GLY A 344 6.15 -18.33 19.16
CA GLY A 344 5.29 -18.01 20.29
C GLY A 344 5.10 -16.50 20.54
N LEU A 345 5.55 -15.64 19.62
CA LEU A 345 5.46 -14.19 19.77
C LEU A 345 4.18 -13.63 19.16
N LYS A 346 3.52 -12.74 19.88
CA LYS A 346 2.29 -12.04 19.50
C LYS A 346 2.61 -10.57 19.19
N ARG A 347 1.84 -9.97 18.29
CA ARG A 347 2.04 -8.60 17.80
C ARG A 347 0.78 -7.78 17.92
N MET A 348 0.93 -6.55 18.39
CA MET A 348 -0.18 -5.63 18.54
C MET A 348 0.31 -4.19 18.39
N TYR A 349 -0.42 -3.40 17.62
CA TYR A 349 -0.15 -1.98 17.51
C TYR A 349 -0.84 -1.17 18.59
N VAL A 350 -0.15 -0.13 19.04
CA VAL A 350 -0.72 1.04 19.69
C VAL A 350 -0.86 2.11 18.62
N VAL A 351 -2.06 2.63 18.44
CA VAL A 351 -2.47 3.36 17.24
C VAL A 351 -3.08 4.68 17.63
N ARG A 352 -2.68 5.78 16.96
CA ARG A 352 -3.42 7.04 17.01
C ARG A 352 -4.59 6.95 16.04
N VAL A 353 -5.81 7.10 16.54
CA VAL A 353 -7.03 6.99 15.73
C VAL A 353 -7.85 8.27 15.88
N LEU A 354 -8.22 8.87 14.75
CA LEU A 354 -9.12 10.02 14.68
C LEU A 354 -10.57 9.52 14.70
N THR A 355 -11.14 9.37 15.90
CA THR A 355 -12.50 8.85 16.04
C THR A 355 -13.56 9.87 15.66
N GLY A 356 -13.23 11.16 15.70
CA GLY A 356 -14.16 12.25 15.41
C GLY A 356 -15.47 12.13 16.19
N ARG A 357 -16.58 12.51 15.55
CA ARG A 357 -17.92 12.18 16.05
C ARG A 357 -18.27 10.76 15.66
N TYR A 358 -18.87 10.02 16.58
CA TYR A 358 -19.19 8.61 16.38
C TYR A 358 -20.64 8.27 16.70
N THR A 359 -21.11 7.17 16.09
CA THR A 359 -22.43 6.60 16.35
C THR A 359 -22.38 5.07 16.42
N VAL A 360 -23.42 4.43 16.97
CA VAL A 360 -23.46 2.96 17.08
C VAL A 360 -23.51 2.31 15.69
N GLY A 361 -22.59 1.37 15.47
CA GLY A 361 -22.47 0.65 14.21
C GLY A 361 -23.41 -0.55 14.08
N LYS A 362 -23.58 -1.00 12.83
CA LYS A 362 -24.31 -2.24 12.47
C LYS A 362 -23.54 -3.00 11.40
N SER A 363 -23.71 -4.32 11.34
CA SER A 363 -22.91 -5.19 10.47
C SER A 363 -23.08 -4.92 8.96
N SER A 364 -24.21 -4.34 8.55
CA SER A 364 -24.48 -3.97 7.17
C SER A 364 -23.76 -2.69 6.72
N MET A 365 -23.22 -1.89 7.64
CA MET A 365 -22.62 -0.58 7.33
C MET A 365 -21.27 -0.73 6.63
N ILE A 366 -21.12 -0.07 5.48
CA ILE A 366 -19.87 0.05 4.72
C ILE A 366 -19.22 1.44 4.83
N SER A 367 -19.91 2.36 5.49
CA SER A 367 -19.47 3.71 5.82
C SER A 367 -20.27 4.20 7.03
N PRO A 368 -19.78 5.21 7.78
CA PRO A 368 -20.58 5.86 8.81
C PRO A 368 -21.81 6.56 8.18
N PRO A 369 -22.95 6.62 8.87
CA PRO A 369 -24.16 7.25 8.35
C PRO A 369 -24.08 8.80 8.44
N PRO A 370 -24.96 9.51 7.71
CA PRO A 370 -25.19 10.94 7.88
C PRO A 370 -25.60 11.31 9.32
N ARG A 371 -25.21 12.49 9.79
CA ARG A 371 -25.56 13.02 11.12
C ARG A 371 -26.90 13.74 11.15
N GLY A 372 -27.34 14.23 10.00
CA GLY A 372 -28.56 15.00 9.83
C GLY A 372 -29.14 14.85 8.43
N SER A 373 -29.78 15.91 7.94
CA SER A 373 -30.41 15.92 6.61
C SER A 373 -29.42 16.06 5.45
N ASP A 374 -28.22 16.61 5.70
CA ASP A 374 -27.16 16.68 4.70
C ASP A 374 -26.49 15.31 4.57
N PRO A 375 -26.62 14.62 3.41
CA PRO A 375 -26.04 13.30 3.23
C PRO A 375 -24.51 13.31 3.12
N THR A 376 -23.88 14.49 2.98
CA THR A 376 -22.42 14.64 2.90
C THR A 376 -21.76 14.82 4.28
N ASP A 377 -22.53 15.22 5.30
CA ASP A 377 -22.05 15.29 6.69
C ASP A 377 -22.29 13.97 7.44
N CYS A 378 -21.37 13.03 7.25
CA CYS A 378 -21.38 11.74 7.96
C CYS A 378 -20.68 11.76 9.31
N TYR A 379 -20.99 10.81 10.20
CA TYR A 379 -20.12 10.49 11.34
C TYR A 379 -18.70 10.10 10.86
N ASP A 380 -17.70 10.19 11.73
CA ASP A 380 -16.31 9.89 11.35
C ASP A 380 -15.91 8.46 11.73
N SER A 381 -16.57 7.86 12.73
CA SER A 381 -16.37 6.46 13.10
C SER A 381 -17.65 5.82 13.67
N LEU A 382 -17.63 4.50 13.81
CA LEU A 382 -18.68 3.73 14.47
C LEU A 382 -18.18 3.11 15.78
N VAL A 383 -19.09 2.83 16.70
CA VAL A 383 -18.79 2.23 18.01
C VAL A 383 -19.74 1.08 18.33
N ASP A 384 -19.35 0.25 19.31
CA ASP A 384 -20.18 -0.81 19.87
C ASP A 384 -21.24 -0.27 20.84
N ASN A 385 -20.94 0.81 21.55
CA ASN A 385 -21.79 1.44 22.55
C ASN A 385 -21.63 2.97 22.51
N GLN A 386 -22.74 3.72 22.45
CA GLN A 386 -22.71 5.18 22.33
C GLN A 386 -22.12 5.88 23.56
N GLN A 387 -22.44 5.40 24.76
CA GLN A 387 -22.10 6.06 26.02
C GLN A 387 -20.69 5.71 26.48
N GLN A 388 -20.34 4.43 26.38
CA GLN A 388 -19.03 3.91 26.76
C GLN A 388 -18.51 2.97 25.68
N PRO A 389 -17.93 3.51 24.59
CA PRO A 389 -17.32 2.69 23.55
C PRO A 389 -16.20 1.82 24.13
N SER A 390 -16.22 0.53 23.81
CA SER A 390 -15.10 -0.38 24.06
C SER A 390 -14.25 -0.59 22.80
N MET A 391 -14.78 -0.19 21.64
CA MET A 391 -14.10 -0.23 20.35
C MET A 391 -14.59 0.86 19.40
N PHE A 392 -13.73 1.18 18.43
CA PHE A 392 -14.02 2.09 17.34
C PHE A 392 -13.78 1.40 16.00
N VAL A 393 -14.60 1.74 15.01
CA VAL A 393 -14.50 1.26 13.63
C VAL A 393 -14.37 2.47 12.71
N ILE A 394 -13.25 2.55 11.98
CA ILE A 394 -13.00 3.60 10.98
C ILE A 394 -13.10 3.05 9.56
N PHE A 395 -13.32 3.94 8.60
CA PHE A 395 -13.63 3.57 7.21
C PHE A 395 -12.73 4.24 6.17
N HIS A 396 -11.89 5.18 6.62
CA HIS A 396 -10.81 5.77 5.85
C HIS A 396 -9.47 5.36 6.44
N ASP A 397 -8.60 4.82 5.61
CA ASP A 397 -7.34 4.21 6.03
C ASP A 397 -6.42 5.24 6.71
N ASP A 398 -6.47 6.51 6.28
CA ASP A 398 -5.67 7.62 6.81
C ASP A 398 -6.17 8.16 8.16
N GLN A 399 -7.26 7.62 8.72
CA GLN A 399 -7.74 8.00 10.07
C GLN A 399 -6.90 7.39 11.19
N ALA A 400 -5.96 6.51 10.89
CA ALA A 400 -5.17 5.78 11.88
C ALA A 400 -3.67 5.78 11.54
N TYR A 401 -2.84 6.05 12.54
CA TYR A 401 -1.39 5.96 12.45
C TYR A 401 -0.85 4.87 13.40
N PRO A 402 -0.19 3.81 12.89
CA PRO A 402 0.43 2.79 13.75
C PRO A 402 1.64 3.40 14.44
N GLU A 403 1.51 3.79 15.70
CA GLU A 403 2.53 4.58 16.38
C GLU A 403 3.60 3.70 17.06
N TYR A 404 3.17 2.58 17.64
CA TYR A 404 4.08 1.61 18.25
C TYR A 404 3.66 0.18 17.93
N LEU A 405 4.64 -0.69 17.74
CA LEU A 405 4.47 -2.14 17.69
C LEU A 405 4.94 -2.75 19.00
N ILE A 406 4.04 -3.44 19.71
CA ILE A 406 4.37 -4.25 20.89
C ILE A 406 4.51 -5.70 20.46
N THR A 407 5.68 -6.29 20.75
CA THR A 407 5.90 -7.74 20.65
C THR A 407 5.89 -8.35 22.04
N PHE A 408 5.06 -9.38 22.27
CA PHE A 408 4.81 -9.94 23.60
C PHE A 408 4.53 -11.45 23.55
N LYS A 409 4.50 -12.12 24.71
CA LYS A 409 4.16 -13.55 24.84
C LYS A 409 3.47 -13.88 26.15
#